data_AF-A0A929PEA3-F1
#
_entry.id   AF-A0A929PEA3-F1
#
_cell.length_a   1.000
_cell.length_b   1.000
_cell.length_c   1.000
_cell.angle_alpha   90.00
_cell.angle_beta   90.00
_cell.angle_gamma   90.00
#
_symmetry.space_group_name_H-M   'P 1'
#
loop_
_entity.id
_entity.type
_entity.pdbx_description
1 polymer ?
#
loop_
_entity_poly.entity_id
_entity_poly.type
_entity_poly.pdbx_seq_one_letter_code
_entity_poly.pdbx_strand_id
1 'polypeptide(L)'
;MKAFAQLFLSLDETNKTNEKVRVLKDYFNSVPDADKMHMLALFTGRRPKRPINSTLVRTWAVEVSNIPAWLFEESYHVVGDLAETMSLLMPENTSGSNKSLAEWVAEINEIGTRGEEERKLWLTEAWAMLDKQERFVFNKILTGSFRVGVSQNLVIKALAEVTGIEAPTLTHRIMGSWMPETYSYEQLIQAQGAADDISRPYPFFLAYPIQETSEKRKSADEVEDALGEPQEWQAEWKWDGIRAQMIKRDGKIFIWSRGEDLATDKFPELHPFLKALPDGTVLDGEILSFSNGLPMPFNVLQTRIGRKNLSKKILQESPVAVITYDCLEYEGEDIRAKTQAERRVILEQLQADTECPDIFRISTLIKFDSWTTLETVREQSRAMMAEGIMLKRKNATYQVGRRRGDWWKWKIDPLSIDAVMIYAQKGHGRRADLYTDYTFAVWDGDKLVPFAKAYSGLTDQEINKVDYFVKRNTLEKFGPVRTVKPELVFEIGFEGINKSTRHKSGIALRFPRILRWRHDKKKEEADTLETLKALLDPVTTPSDGEV
;
A
#
# COMPACT_ATOMS: atom_id res chain seq x y z
N MET A 1 29.21 1.99 8.70
CA MET A 1 28.30 0.83 8.75
C MET A 1 27.72 0.65 10.14
N LYS A 2 28.54 0.47 11.19
CA LYS A 2 28.16 0.47 12.63
C LYS A 2 26.91 1.29 12.98
N ALA A 3 26.95 2.61 12.80
CA ALA A 3 25.82 3.49 13.12
C ALA A 3 24.54 3.14 12.35
N PHE A 4 24.65 2.76 11.08
CA PHE A 4 23.51 2.38 10.25
C PHE A 4 22.96 0.99 10.61
N ALA A 5 23.84 0.04 10.95
CA ALA A 5 23.43 -1.28 11.44
C ALA A 5 22.68 -1.15 12.79
N GLN A 6 23.18 -0.30 13.69
CA GLN A 6 22.51 0.03 14.94
C GLN A 6 21.15 0.70 14.71
N LEU A 7 21.07 1.67 13.79
CA LEU A 7 19.80 2.28 13.37
C LEU A 7 18.80 1.19 12.92
N PHE A 8 19.23 0.29 12.03
CA PHE A 8 18.37 -0.77 11.52
C PHE A 8 17.84 -1.67 12.64
N LEU A 9 18.71 -2.13 13.53
CA LEU A 9 18.36 -2.97 14.68
C LEU A 9 17.35 -2.27 15.60
N SER A 10 17.66 -1.03 16.01
CA SER A 10 16.81 -0.25 16.92
C SER A 10 15.42 0.02 16.33
N LEU A 11 15.31 0.14 15.00
CA LEU A 11 14.03 0.29 14.31
C LEU A 11 13.23 -1.02 14.23
N ASP A 12 13.90 -2.16 14.18
CA ASP A 12 13.27 -3.49 14.07
C ASP A 12 12.77 -3.99 15.44
N GLU A 13 13.49 -3.68 16.52
CA GLU A 13 13.15 -4.09 17.89
C GLU A 13 11.92 -3.37 18.47
N THR A 14 11.55 -2.21 17.92
CA THR A 14 10.44 -1.40 18.43
C THR A 14 9.25 -1.36 17.47
N ASN A 15 8.05 -1.42 18.02
CA ASN A 15 6.80 -1.16 17.28
C ASN A 15 6.21 0.21 17.58
N LYS A 16 6.80 0.98 18.51
CA LYS A 16 6.27 2.28 18.93
C LYS A 16 6.69 3.36 17.94
N THR A 17 5.72 4.02 17.31
CA THR A 17 5.95 5.08 16.31
C THR A 17 6.87 6.19 16.83
N ASN A 18 6.63 6.70 18.05
CA ASN A 18 7.43 7.78 18.62
C ASN A 18 8.88 7.35 18.90
N GLU A 19 9.10 6.08 19.24
CA GLU A 19 10.44 5.55 19.46
C GLU A 19 11.21 5.44 18.16
N LYS A 20 10.55 4.99 17.08
CA LYS A 20 11.15 5.00 15.73
C LYS A 20 11.56 6.40 15.29
N VAL A 21 10.70 7.40 15.54
CA VAL A 21 11.04 8.81 15.26
C VAL A 21 12.25 9.24 16.05
N ARG A 22 12.31 8.96 17.36
CA ARG A 22 13.46 9.28 18.21
C ARG A 22 14.77 8.69 17.65
N VAL A 23 14.78 7.40 17.37
CA VAL A 23 15.94 6.68 16.81
C VAL A 23 16.39 7.27 15.48
N LEU A 24 15.45 7.64 14.59
CA LEU A 24 15.77 8.30 13.32
C LEU A 24 16.42 9.68 13.54
N LYS A 25 15.90 10.48 14.48
CA LYS A 25 16.46 11.79 14.83
C LYS A 25 17.88 11.66 15.38
N ASP A 26 18.08 10.71 16.30
CA ASP A 26 19.39 10.42 16.88
C ASP A 26 20.41 10.07 15.79
N TYR A 27 20.00 9.28 14.78
CA TYR A 27 20.83 8.98 13.62
C TYR A 27 21.15 10.23 12.78
N PHE A 28 20.14 11.03 12.40
CA PHE A 28 20.35 12.27 11.63
C PHE A 28 21.27 13.27 12.33
N ASN A 29 21.29 13.30 13.66
CA ASN A 29 22.16 14.20 14.43
C ASN A 29 23.57 13.66 14.64
N SER A 30 23.80 12.35 14.52
CA SER A 30 25.07 11.71 14.91
C SER A 30 25.98 11.31 13.75
N VAL A 31 25.47 11.28 12.51
CA VAL A 31 26.26 10.85 11.35
C VAL A 31 26.58 11.99 10.37
N PRO A 32 27.63 11.86 9.54
CA PRO A 32 27.94 12.82 8.48
C PRO A 32 26.83 12.92 7.43
N ASP A 33 26.74 14.05 6.75
CA ASP A 33 25.72 14.34 5.74
C ASP A 33 25.67 13.32 4.60
N ALA A 34 26.83 12.77 4.19
CA ALA A 34 26.89 11.70 3.20
C ALA A 34 26.10 10.46 3.64
N ASP A 35 26.22 10.05 4.90
CA ASP A 35 25.48 8.91 5.46
C ASP A 35 23.99 9.22 5.59
N LYS A 36 23.62 10.46 5.94
CA LYS A 36 22.20 10.91 5.95
C LYS A 36 21.58 10.77 4.55
N MET A 37 22.28 11.20 3.50
CA MET A 37 21.79 11.12 2.13
C MET A 37 21.63 9.68 1.64
N HIS A 38 22.60 8.81 1.95
CA HIS A 38 22.49 7.39 1.60
C HIS A 38 21.39 6.66 2.38
N MET A 39 21.21 7.00 3.66
CA MET A 39 20.08 6.51 4.46
C MET A 39 18.74 6.95 3.83
N LEU A 40 18.60 8.24 3.52
CA LEU A 40 17.39 8.78 2.87
C LEU A 40 17.11 8.07 1.55
N ALA A 41 18.14 7.84 0.73
CA ALA A 41 18.01 7.10 -0.53
C ALA A 41 17.48 5.68 -0.29
N LEU A 42 18.08 4.92 0.63
CA LEU A 42 17.65 3.55 0.93
C LEU A 42 16.20 3.49 1.45
N PHE A 43 15.82 4.39 2.35
CA PHE A 43 14.49 4.42 2.96
C PHE A 43 13.40 4.95 2.00
N THR A 44 13.78 5.73 0.99
CA THR A 44 12.88 6.24 -0.07
C THR A 44 12.89 5.35 -1.33
N GLY A 45 13.52 4.18 -1.27
CA GLY A 45 13.52 3.19 -2.35
C GLY A 45 14.51 3.46 -3.50
N ARG A 46 15.43 4.42 -3.33
CA ARG A 46 16.61 4.63 -4.17
C ARG A 46 17.72 3.69 -3.71
N ARG A 47 17.73 2.48 -4.29
CA ARG A 47 18.69 1.43 -3.93
C ARG A 47 19.93 1.49 -4.83
N PRO A 48 21.12 1.12 -4.33
CA PRO A 48 22.30 0.98 -5.16
C PRO A 48 22.08 -0.09 -6.24
N LYS A 49 22.96 -0.08 -7.26
CA LYS A 49 22.97 -1.13 -8.28
C LYS A 49 23.28 -2.48 -7.62
N ARG A 50 22.92 -3.57 -8.31
CA ARG A 50 23.21 -4.95 -7.87
C ARG A 50 24.40 -5.48 -8.67
N PRO A 51 25.65 -5.19 -8.25
CA PRO A 51 26.85 -5.57 -9.00
C PRO A 51 27.09 -7.09 -8.99
N ILE A 52 26.60 -7.79 -7.97
CA ILE A 52 26.78 -9.22 -7.75
C ILE A 52 25.38 -9.83 -7.63
N ASN A 53 25.08 -10.84 -8.44
CA ASN A 53 23.78 -11.49 -8.40
C ASN A 53 23.63 -12.36 -7.13
N SER A 54 22.40 -12.59 -6.70
CA SER A 54 22.12 -13.32 -5.45
C SER A 54 22.59 -14.78 -5.45
N THR A 55 22.72 -15.39 -6.64
CA THR A 55 23.23 -16.77 -6.78
C THR A 55 24.70 -16.83 -6.41
N LEU A 56 25.52 -15.93 -6.96
CA LEU A 56 26.94 -15.83 -6.63
C LEU A 56 27.16 -15.50 -5.15
N VAL A 57 26.42 -14.52 -4.62
CA VAL A 57 26.47 -14.17 -3.19
C VAL A 57 26.19 -15.40 -2.32
N ARG A 58 25.16 -16.19 -2.67
CA ARG A 58 24.84 -17.44 -1.95
C ARG A 58 25.95 -18.48 -2.10
N THR A 59 26.43 -18.74 -3.30
CA THR A 59 27.50 -19.73 -3.56
C THR A 59 28.74 -19.40 -2.73
N TRP A 60 29.19 -18.15 -2.78
CA TRP A 60 30.37 -17.73 -2.02
C TRP A 60 30.13 -17.71 -0.51
N ALA A 61 28.91 -17.42 -0.06
CA ALA A 61 28.56 -17.55 1.35
C ALA A 61 28.61 -19.01 1.84
N VAL A 62 28.14 -19.97 1.03
CA VAL A 62 28.23 -21.40 1.34
C VAL A 62 29.71 -21.79 1.47
N GLU A 63 30.55 -21.39 0.51
CA GLU A 63 31.99 -21.65 0.56
C GLU A 63 32.65 -21.07 1.82
N VAL A 64 32.38 -19.79 2.14
CA VAL A 64 32.98 -19.10 3.29
C VAL A 64 32.47 -19.63 4.63
N SER A 65 31.20 -20.03 4.71
CA SER A 65 30.62 -20.60 5.93
C SER A 65 31.22 -21.95 6.34
N ASN A 66 31.92 -22.62 5.42
CA ASN A 66 32.56 -23.92 5.65
C ASN A 66 31.58 -24.98 6.18
N ILE A 67 30.32 -24.93 5.75
CA ILE A 67 29.30 -25.94 6.02
C ILE A 67 28.81 -26.60 4.73
N PRO A 68 28.28 -27.83 4.78
CA PRO A 68 27.68 -28.47 3.62
C PRO A 68 26.52 -27.66 3.04
N ALA A 69 26.41 -27.58 1.71
CA ALA A 69 25.38 -26.80 1.03
C ALA A 69 23.95 -27.15 1.47
N TRP A 70 23.66 -28.43 1.72
CA TRP A 70 22.35 -28.87 2.19
C TRP A 70 21.98 -28.27 3.56
N LEU A 71 22.96 -28.08 4.46
CA LEU A 71 22.73 -27.51 5.78
C LEU A 71 22.49 -26.00 5.71
N PHE A 72 23.17 -25.33 4.78
CA PHE A 72 22.92 -23.92 4.50
C PHE A 72 21.48 -23.72 3.98
N GLU A 73 21.02 -24.57 3.05
CA GLU A 73 19.66 -24.47 2.49
C GLU A 73 18.58 -24.77 3.54
N GLU A 74 18.76 -25.78 4.40
CA GLU A 74 17.83 -26.02 5.51
C GLU A 74 17.82 -24.85 6.50
N SER A 75 18.99 -24.26 6.80
CA SER A 75 19.08 -23.07 7.66
C SER A 75 18.34 -21.88 7.04
N TYR A 76 18.49 -21.66 5.74
CA TYR A 76 17.75 -20.63 5.01
C TYR A 76 16.23 -20.85 5.09
N HIS A 77 15.75 -22.09 5.01
CA HIS A 77 14.32 -22.39 5.14
C HIS A 77 13.77 -22.17 6.57
N VAL A 78 14.62 -22.26 7.59
CA VAL A 78 14.27 -21.95 8.98
C VAL A 78 14.23 -20.44 9.20
N VAL A 79 15.27 -19.72 8.77
CA VAL A 79 15.40 -18.27 8.98
C VAL A 79 14.45 -17.48 8.05
N GLY A 80 14.34 -17.89 6.78
CA GLY A 80 13.48 -17.27 5.78
C GLY A 80 14.03 -15.98 5.16
N ASP A 81 15.27 -15.59 5.47
CA ASP A 81 15.98 -14.44 4.91
C ASP A 81 17.45 -14.79 4.65
N LEU A 82 17.91 -14.57 3.41
CA LEU A 82 19.26 -14.96 2.98
C LEU A 82 20.34 -14.13 3.68
N ALA A 83 20.13 -12.82 3.83
CA ALA A 83 21.11 -11.94 4.47
C ALA A 83 21.29 -12.31 5.94
N GLU A 84 20.19 -12.63 6.64
CA GLU A 84 20.22 -13.09 8.02
C GLU A 84 20.91 -14.46 8.14
N THR A 85 20.55 -15.40 7.27
CA THR A 85 21.16 -16.74 7.21
C THR A 85 22.68 -16.64 7.04
N MET A 86 23.14 -15.83 6.09
CA MET A 86 24.56 -15.56 5.89
C MET A 86 25.21 -14.96 7.14
N SER A 87 24.59 -13.96 7.76
CA SER A 87 25.14 -13.32 8.97
C SER A 87 25.27 -14.28 10.16
N LEU A 88 24.38 -15.28 10.24
CA LEU A 88 24.36 -16.29 11.30
C LEU A 88 25.38 -17.42 11.08
N LEU A 89 25.59 -17.81 9.82
CA LEU A 89 26.40 -18.98 9.46
C LEU A 89 27.84 -18.64 9.08
N MET A 90 28.14 -17.38 8.78
CA MET A 90 29.50 -16.96 8.46
C MET A 90 30.42 -17.02 9.69
N PRO A 91 31.72 -17.32 9.50
CA PRO A 91 32.70 -17.33 10.59
C PRO A 91 32.79 -15.97 11.30
N GLU A 92 33.26 -15.93 12.55
CA GLU A 92 33.51 -14.67 13.24
C GLU A 92 34.42 -13.74 12.44
N ASN A 93 34.23 -12.43 12.57
CA ASN A 93 35.03 -11.45 11.85
C ASN A 93 36.48 -11.48 12.39
N THR A 94 37.44 -11.44 11.47
CA THR A 94 38.86 -11.46 11.80
C THR A 94 39.42 -10.05 12.01
N SER A 95 38.68 -9.03 11.59
CA SER A 95 39.04 -7.62 11.68
C SER A 95 37.78 -6.75 11.81
N GLY A 96 37.96 -5.44 11.98
CA GLY A 96 36.87 -4.47 12.05
C GLY A 96 37.02 -3.38 11.00
N SER A 97 35.91 -2.86 10.49
CA SER A 97 35.87 -1.69 9.62
C SER A 97 35.29 -0.47 10.33
N ASN A 98 35.82 0.73 10.01
CA ASN A 98 35.22 2.01 10.39
C ASN A 98 34.54 2.69 9.21
N LYS A 99 34.49 2.03 8.03
CA LYS A 99 33.86 2.58 6.83
C LYS A 99 32.38 2.91 7.11
N SER A 100 31.96 4.10 6.70
CA SER A 100 30.60 4.65 6.84
C SER A 100 29.61 3.93 5.92
N LEU A 101 28.32 4.27 6.01
CA LEU A 101 27.34 3.75 5.04
C LEU A 101 27.68 4.20 3.61
N ALA A 102 27.97 5.50 3.44
CA ALA A 102 28.29 6.10 2.15
C ALA A 102 29.50 5.41 1.50
N GLU A 103 30.56 5.14 2.26
CA GLU A 103 31.78 4.49 1.76
C GLU A 103 31.50 3.06 1.25
N TRP A 104 30.74 2.26 2.00
CA TRP A 104 30.36 0.92 1.54
C TRP A 104 29.46 0.95 0.30
N VAL A 105 28.52 1.89 0.21
CA VAL A 105 27.65 2.02 -0.98
C VAL A 105 28.45 2.44 -2.21
N ALA A 106 29.43 3.34 -2.04
CA ALA A 106 30.35 3.72 -3.10
C ALA A 106 31.13 2.50 -3.61
N GLU A 107 31.72 1.68 -2.72
CA GLU A 107 32.43 0.46 -3.11
C GLU A 107 31.53 -0.56 -3.82
N ILE A 108 30.28 -0.74 -3.36
CA ILE A 108 29.29 -1.59 -4.05
C ILE A 108 29.05 -1.08 -5.48
N ASN A 109 28.95 0.23 -5.69
CA ASN A 109 28.73 0.79 -7.02
C ASN A 109 29.97 0.61 -7.91
N GLU A 110 31.17 0.73 -7.37
CA GLU A 110 32.45 0.59 -8.09
C GLU A 110 32.78 -0.86 -8.46
N ILE A 111 32.52 -1.82 -7.57
CA ILE A 111 32.90 -3.23 -7.80
C ILE A 111 32.17 -3.86 -9.00
N GLY A 112 31.06 -3.25 -9.43
CA GLY A 112 30.27 -3.71 -10.57
C GLY A 112 30.99 -3.70 -11.92
N THR A 113 32.12 -3.00 -12.06
CA THR A 113 32.93 -2.97 -13.29
C THR A 113 34.07 -4.00 -13.30
N ARG A 114 34.34 -4.66 -12.16
CA ARG A 114 35.48 -5.57 -11.97
C ARG A 114 35.21 -7.01 -12.41
N GLY A 115 36.23 -7.86 -12.48
CA GLY A 115 36.07 -9.29 -12.78
C GLY A 115 35.37 -10.09 -11.67
N GLU A 116 34.90 -11.31 -11.96
CA GLU A 116 34.21 -12.15 -10.97
C GLU A 116 35.11 -12.50 -9.77
N GLU A 117 36.35 -12.91 -10.02
CA GLU A 117 37.32 -13.23 -8.96
C GLU A 117 37.61 -12.02 -8.05
N GLU A 118 37.73 -10.83 -8.64
CA GLU A 118 37.93 -9.59 -7.88
C GLU A 118 36.70 -9.23 -7.04
N ARG A 119 35.48 -9.43 -7.57
CA ARG A 119 34.23 -9.26 -6.82
C ARG A 119 34.12 -10.25 -5.68
N LYS A 120 34.50 -11.51 -5.91
CA LYS A 120 34.50 -12.56 -4.90
C LYS A 120 35.46 -12.20 -3.77
N LEU A 121 36.70 -11.86 -4.10
CA LEU A 121 37.71 -11.47 -3.11
C LEU A 121 37.25 -10.25 -2.29
N TRP A 122 36.76 -9.19 -2.95
CA TRP A 122 36.25 -8.01 -2.25
C TRP A 122 35.08 -8.36 -1.30
N LEU A 123 34.16 -9.22 -1.73
CA LEU A 123 33.01 -9.58 -0.91
C LEU A 123 33.40 -10.43 0.30
N THR A 124 34.32 -11.38 0.13
CA THR A 124 34.81 -12.20 1.25
C THR A 124 35.62 -11.39 2.24
N GLU A 125 36.43 -10.44 1.77
CA GLU A 125 37.13 -9.47 2.63
C GLU A 125 36.16 -8.56 3.37
N ALA A 126 35.12 -8.05 2.70
CA ALA A 126 34.09 -7.25 3.34
C ALA A 126 33.39 -8.03 4.46
N TRP A 127 33.01 -9.29 4.23
CA TRP A 127 32.47 -10.14 5.29
C TRP A 127 33.47 -10.34 6.44
N ALA A 128 34.74 -10.56 6.17
CA ALA A 128 35.75 -10.72 7.21
C ALA A 128 35.94 -9.49 8.11
N MET A 129 35.59 -8.29 7.63
CA MET A 129 35.72 -7.01 8.36
C MET A 129 34.46 -6.54 9.10
N LEU A 130 33.29 -7.08 8.75
CA LEU A 130 32.00 -6.66 9.29
C LEU A 130 31.53 -7.65 10.37
N ASP A 131 30.97 -7.14 11.46
CA ASP A 131 30.35 -8.00 12.47
C ASP A 131 29.03 -8.63 11.99
N LYS A 132 28.40 -9.47 12.81
CA LYS A 132 27.14 -10.15 12.49
C LYS A 132 26.02 -9.17 12.09
N GLN A 133 25.82 -8.09 12.84
CA GLN A 133 24.74 -7.13 12.58
C GLN A 133 25.04 -6.28 11.34
N GLU A 134 26.30 -5.87 11.19
CA GLU A 134 26.75 -5.12 10.02
C GLU A 134 26.64 -5.95 8.74
N ARG A 135 27.06 -7.22 8.75
CA ARG A 135 26.92 -8.15 7.62
C ARG A 135 25.48 -8.33 7.23
N PHE A 136 24.58 -8.47 8.20
CA PHE A 136 23.16 -8.62 7.93
C PHE A 136 22.62 -7.44 7.10
N VAL A 137 22.89 -6.21 7.56
CA VAL A 137 22.41 -5.00 6.89
C VAL A 137 23.13 -4.77 5.56
N PHE A 138 24.45 -4.96 5.53
CA PHE A 138 25.25 -4.87 4.31
C PHE A 138 24.75 -5.83 3.22
N ASN A 139 24.50 -7.10 3.56
CA ASN A 139 23.99 -8.10 2.61
C ASN A 139 22.58 -7.75 2.12
N LYS A 140 21.73 -7.15 2.96
CA LYS A 140 20.43 -6.63 2.52
C LYS A 140 20.56 -5.51 1.49
N ILE A 141 21.52 -4.60 1.67
CA ILE A 141 21.81 -3.53 0.70
C ILE A 141 22.34 -4.13 -0.60
N LEU A 142 23.39 -4.97 -0.51
CA LEU A 142 24.07 -5.58 -1.66
C LEU A 142 23.12 -6.40 -2.55
N THR A 143 22.31 -7.27 -1.94
CA THR A 143 21.33 -8.10 -2.67
C THR A 143 20.10 -7.30 -3.11
N GLY A 144 19.98 -6.05 -2.67
CA GLY A 144 18.83 -5.18 -2.88
C GLY A 144 17.54 -5.76 -2.28
N SER A 145 17.65 -6.58 -1.23
CA SER A 145 16.53 -7.10 -0.42
C SER A 145 16.19 -6.18 0.77
N PHE A 146 16.92 -5.07 0.93
CA PHE A 146 16.73 -4.09 1.99
C PHE A 146 15.27 -3.69 2.16
N ARG A 147 14.75 -3.93 3.35
CA ARG A 147 13.44 -3.52 3.84
C ARG A 147 13.61 -3.25 5.32
N VAL A 148 13.01 -2.17 5.78
CA VAL A 148 12.99 -1.76 7.17
C VAL A 148 11.54 -1.45 7.51
N GLY A 149 11.10 -1.82 8.71
CA GLY A 149 9.71 -1.66 9.16
C GLY A 149 9.31 -0.20 9.45
N VAL A 150 9.71 0.73 8.57
CA VAL A 150 9.55 2.18 8.70
C VAL A 150 8.99 2.72 7.40
N SER A 151 7.89 3.47 7.48
CA SER A 151 7.32 4.15 6.31
C SER A 151 8.16 5.38 5.95
N GLN A 152 8.13 5.76 4.68
CA GLN A 152 8.80 6.97 4.19
C GLN A 152 8.35 8.21 4.97
N ASN A 153 7.05 8.35 5.26
CA ASN A 153 6.52 9.48 6.04
C ASN A 153 7.11 9.57 7.44
N LEU A 154 7.47 8.44 8.06
CA LEU A 154 8.06 8.45 9.39
C LEU A 154 9.50 8.99 9.36
N VAL A 155 10.24 8.69 8.29
CA VAL A 155 11.57 9.27 8.03
C VAL A 155 11.45 10.76 7.79
N ILE A 156 10.48 11.16 6.96
CA ILE A 156 10.22 12.58 6.66
C ILE A 156 9.83 13.34 7.93
N LYS A 157 8.97 12.77 8.78
CA LYS A 157 8.62 13.34 10.08
C LYS A 157 9.85 13.53 10.97
N ALA A 158 10.70 12.51 11.07
CA ALA A 158 11.93 12.63 11.86
C ALA A 158 12.86 13.72 11.32
N LEU A 159 13.02 13.80 9.99
CA LEU A 159 13.81 14.84 9.35
C LEU A 159 13.21 16.24 9.54
N ALA A 160 11.88 16.37 9.50
CA ALA A 160 11.16 17.61 9.78
C ALA A 160 11.46 18.11 11.19
N GLU A 161 11.42 17.22 12.19
CA GLU A 161 11.74 17.57 13.57
C GLU A 161 13.22 17.93 13.78
N VAL A 162 14.14 17.37 12.99
CA VAL A 162 15.59 17.69 13.05
C VAL A 162 15.90 19.03 12.39
N THR A 163 15.28 19.30 11.25
CA THR A 163 15.59 20.47 10.41
C THR A 163 14.71 21.68 10.72
N GLY A 164 13.58 21.49 11.39
CA GLY A 164 12.55 22.51 11.59
C GLY A 164 11.72 22.81 10.33
N ILE A 165 11.91 22.06 9.25
CA ILE A 165 11.19 22.25 7.98
C ILE A 165 9.89 21.45 8.01
N GLU A 166 8.81 22.06 7.55
CA GLU A 166 7.50 21.41 7.42
C GLU A 166 7.56 20.12 6.59
N ALA A 167 6.89 19.06 7.05
CA ALA A 167 6.95 17.73 6.44
C ALA A 167 6.57 17.71 4.94
N PRO A 168 5.52 18.41 4.46
CA PRO A 168 5.18 18.44 3.04
C PRO A 168 6.30 19.00 2.15
N THR A 169 6.97 20.04 2.62
CA THR A 169 8.13 20.65 1.95
C THR A 169 9.24 19.62 1.78
N LEU A 170 9.61 18.94 2.87
CA LEU A 170 10.61 17.87 2.82
C LEU A 170 10.19 16.72 1.93
N THR A 171 8.92 16.33 1.93
CA THR A 171 8.43 15.30 1.03
C THR A 171 8.63 15.69 -0.44
N HIS A 172 8.28 16.91 -0.84
CA HIS A 172 8.49 17.38 -2.21
C HIS A 172 9.96 17.30 -2.62
N ARG A 173 10.87 17.80 -1.77
CA ARG A 173 12.32 17.77 -2.01
C ARG A 173 12.86 16.34 -2.07
N ILE A 174 12.43 15.47 -1.15
CA ILE A 174 12.82 14.05 -1.11
C ILE A 174 12.28 13.28 -2.32
N MET A 175 11.12 13.67 -2.86
CA MET A 175 10.53 13.04 -4.06
C MET A 175 11.12 13.55 -5.36
N GLY A 176 11.80 14.70 -5.34
CA GLY A 176 12.49 15.27 -6.50
C GLY A 176 13.60 14.37 -7.08
N SER A 177 14.13 14.82 -8.22
CA SER A 177 15.25 14.14 -8.89
C SER A 177 16.58 14.51 -8.22
N TRP A 178 17.05 13.65 -7.33
CA TRP A 178 18.35 13.76 -6.67
C TRP A 178 18.97 12.37 -6.48
N MET A 179 20.30 12.35 -6.41
CA MET A 179 21.10 11.15 -6.14
C MET A 179 22.16 11.50 -5.09
N PRO A 180 22.41 10.64 -4.07
CA PRO A 180 23.40 10.91 -3.02
C PRO A 180 24.79 11.30 -3.55
N GLU A 181 25.15 10.86 -4.75
CA GLU A 181 26.44 11.12 -5.39
C GLU A 181 26.55 12.54 -5.99
N THR A 182 25.43 13.22 -6.22
CA THR A 182 25.39 14.52 -6.94
C THR A 182 24.63 15.61 -6.19
N TYR A 183 23.97 15.28 -5.07
CA TYR A 183 23.12 16.17 -4.31
C TYR A 183 23.47 16.08 -2.83
N SER A 184 23.79 17.21 -2.22
CA SER A 184 24.19 17.27 -0.80
C SER A 184 22.99 17.34 0.14
N TYR A 185 23.21 16.97 1.40
CA TYR A 185 22.22 17.14 2.46
C TYR A 185 21.84 18.61 2.65
N GLU A 186 22.82 19.50 2.61
CA GLU A 186 22.60 20.94 2.73
C GLU A 186 21.66 21.46 1.62
N GLN A 187 21.88 21.07 0.36
CA GLN A 187 20.99 21.43 -0.74
C GLN A 187 19.57 20.90 -0.56
N LEU A 188 19.41 19.72 0.07
CA LEU A 188 18.09 19.14 0.37
C LEU A 188 17.34 19.92 1.45
N ILE A 189 18.04 20.45 2.44
CA ILE A 189 17.42 21.16 3.57
C ILE A 189 17.39 22.68 3.41
N GLN A 190 18.23 23.27 2.54
CA GLN A 190 18.20 24.70 2.27
C GLN A 190 16.83 25.17 1.77
N ALA A 191 16.37 26.29 2.31
CA ALA A 191 15.10 26.90 1.94
C ALA A 191 15.18 27.48 0.53
N GLN A 192 14.54 26.84 -0.45
CA GLN A 192 14.13 27.54 -1.66
C GLN A 192 12.80 28.23 -1.32
N GLY A 193 12.87 29.52 -0.94
CA GLY A 193 11.71 30.31 -0.51
C GLY A 193 10.53 30.27 -1.50
N ALA A 194 9.32 30.59 -1.01
CA ALA A 194 8.00 30.65 -1.70
C ALA A 194 7.55 29.38 -2.48
N ALA A 195 8.43 28.72 -3.23
CA ALA A 195 8.16 27.55 -4.06
C ALA A 195 7.77 26.29 -3.26
N ASP A 196 8.14 26.22 -1.98
CA ASP A 196 7.79 25.07 -1.13
C ASP A 196 6.37 25.17 -0.54
N ASP A 197 5.88 26.37 -0.25
CA ASP A 197 4.54 26.60 0.33
C ASP A 197 3.44 26.30 -0.70
N ILE A 198 3.65 26.68 -1.96
CA ILE A 198 2.69 26.45 -3.04
C ILE A 198 2.40 24.97 -3.31
N SER A 199 3.33 24.06 -2.97
CA SER A 199 3.14 22.63 -3.16
C SER A 199 2.36 21.97 -2.02
N ARG A 200 2.20 22.63 -0.87
CA ARG A 200 1.69 22.02 0.37
C ARG A 200 0.22 21.59 0.23
N PRO A 201 -0.13 20.31 0.44
CA PRO A 201 -1.53 19.89 0.51
C PRO A 201 -2.12 20.30 1.86
N TYR A 202 -3.45 20.45 1.89
CA TYR A 202 -4.16 20.55 3.14
C TYR A 202 -4.23 19.19 3.85
N PRO A 203 -4.36 19.14 5.17
CA PRO A 203 -4.61 17.88 5.86
C PRO A 203 -5.95 17.26 5.42
N PHE A 204 -5.96 15.97 5.09
CA PHE A 204 -7.16 15.29 4.60
C PHE A 204 -8.25 15.13 5.68
N PHE A 205 -9.51 15.37 5.31
CA PHE A 205 -10.68 15.02 6.12
C PHE A 205 -11.06 13.54 5.93
N LEU A 206 -11.05 12.73 6.99
CA LEU A 206 -11.32 11.29 6.93
C LEU A 206 -12.70 10.92 7.48
N ALA A 207 -13.46 10.17 6.69
CA ALA A 207 -14.78 9.65 7.06
C ALA A 207 -14.72 8.44 8.01
N TYR A 208 -15.74 8.31 8.87
CA TYR A 208 -15.96 7.14 9.73
C TYR A 208 -16.82 6.08 9.04
N PRO A 209 -16.54 4.77 9.23
CA PRO A 209 -17.47 3.72 8.81
C PRO A 209 -18.74 3.77 9.65
N ILE A 210 -19.90 3.64 9.01
CA ILE A 210 -21.19 3.62 9.71
C ILE A 210 -21.38 2.33 10.54
N GLN A 211 -20.68 1.25 10.17
CA GLN A 211 -20.80 -0.09 10.74
C GLN A 211 -19.98 -0.31 12.03
N GLU A 212 -19.02 0.55 12.42
CA GLU A 212 -18.17 0.27 13.61
C GLU A 212 -18.91 0.27 14.96
N THR A 213 -20.19 0.66 15.00
CA THR A 213 -21.01 0.54 16.22
C THR A 213 -21.71 -0.82 16.37
N SER A 214 -21.65 -1.72 15.38
CA SER A 214 -22.25 -3.07 15.46
C SER A 214 -21.66 -4.03 14.42
N GLU A 215 -21.40 -5.28 14.81
CA GLU A 215 -21.03 -6.37 13.88
C GLU A 215 -22.14 -6.73 12.87
N LYS A 216 -23.32 -6.09 13.00
CA LYS A 216 -24.49 -6.27 12.14
C LYS A 216 -24.71 -5.05 11.24
N ARG A 217 -25.19 -5.32 10.02
CA ARG A 217 -25.72 -4.32 9.06
C ARG A 217 -26.64 -3.37 9.83
N LYS A 218 -26.38 -2.07 9.72
CA LYS A 218 -27.36 -1.08 10.15
C LYS A 218 -28.50 -1.03 9.15
N SER A 219 -29.73 -1.27 9.60
CA SER A 219 -30.92 -0.99 8.78
C SER A 219 -31.03 0.51 8.49
N ALA A 220 -31.84 0.89 7.51
CA ALA A 220 -32.19 2.30 7.29
C ALA A 220 -32.64 3.00 8.59
N ASP A 221 -33.45 2.34 9.42
CA ASP A 221 -33.90 2.86 10.72
C ASP A 221 -32.73 3.14 11.68
N GLU A 222 -31.76 2.22 11.78
CA GLU A 222 -30.59 2.41 12.63
C GLU A 222 -29.61 3.48 12.10
N VAL A 223 -29.68 3.77 10.80
CA VAL A 223 -28.96 4.89 10.18
C VAL A 223 -29.66 6.21 10.51
N GLU A 224 -30.99 6.25 10.43
CA GLU A 224 -31.81 7.40 10.78
C GLU A 224 -31.62 7.79 12.25
N ASP A 225 -31.71 6.83 13.16
CA ASP A 225 -31.45 7.05 14.59
C ASP A 225 -30.05 7.62 14.86
N ALA A 226 -29.07 7.26 14.04
CA ALA A 226 -27.68 7.67 14.22
C ALA A 226 -27.32 9.00 13.53
N LEU A 227 -27.95 9.31 12.40
CA LEU A 227 -27.57 10.44 11.52
C LEU A 227 -28.64 11.51 11.40
N GLY A 228 -29.86 11.27 11.88
CA GLY A 228 -30.99 12.20 11.81
C GLY A 228 -31.60 12.29 10.40
N GLU A 229 -32.17 13.45 10.10
CA GLU A 229 -32.98 13.68 8.90
C GLU A 229 -32.17 13.57 7.58
N PRO A 230 -32.63 12.78 6.58
CA PRO A 230 -31.99 12.64 5.27
C PRO A 230 -31.62 13.95 4.58
N GLN A 231 -32.42 15.00 4.75
CA GLN A 231 -32.28 16.27 4.05
C GLN A 231 -31.04 17.07 4.50
N GLU A 232 -30.49 16.79 5.68
CA GLU A 232 -29.24 17.38 6.15
C GLU A 232 -28.00 16.83 5.42
N TRP A 233 -28.17 15.75 4.68
CA TRP A 233 -27.10 14.97 4.07
C TRP A 233 -27.10 15.09 2.55
N GLN A 234 -25.90 15.05 1.98
CA GLN A 234 -25.70 14.69 0.58
C GLN A 234 -25.04 13.32 0.50
N ALA A 235 -25.41 12.56 -0.51
CA ALA A 235 -24.89 11.24 -0.78
C ALA A 235 -24.14 11.23 -2.11
N GLU A 236 -23.00 10.56 -2.12
CA GLU A 236 -22.12 10.42 -3.28
C GLU A 236 -21.64 8.98 -3.36
N TRP A 237 -21.29 8.51 -4.56
CA TRP A 237 -20.64 7.21 -4.67
C TRP A 237 -19.29 7.21 -3.96
N LYS A 238 -19.04 6.14 -3.22
CA LYS A 238 -17.72 5.88 -2.65
C LYS A 238 -16.85 5.21 -3.72
N TRP A 239 -16.17 6.03 -4.51
CA TRP A 239 -15.28 5.56 -5.56
C TRP A 239 -14.11 4.70 -5.04
N ASP A 240 -13.63 3.79 -5.88
CA ASP A 240 -12.54 2.84 -5.62
C ASP A 240 -11.30 3.23 -6.44
N GLY A 241 -10.52 4.18 -5.93
CA GLY A 241 -9.40 4.78 -6.64
C GLY A 241 -8.25 5.20 -5.72
N ILE A 242 -7.52 6.22 -6.16
CA ILE A 242 -6.54 6.91 -5.33
C ILE A 242 -7.10 8.27 -4.95
N ARG A 243 -7.47 8.42 -3.68
CA ARG A 243 -7.73 9.74 -3.12
C ARG A 243 -6.51 10.64 -3.26
N ALA A 244 -6.71 11.80 -3.87
CA ALA A 244 -5.67 12.78 -4.07
C ALA A 244 -6.18 14.21 -3.93
N GLN A 245 -5.31 15.08 -3.42
CA GLN A 245 -5.45 16.53 -3.57
C GLN A 245 -4.71 17.00 -4.80
N MET A 246 -5.39 17.79 -5.61
CA MET A 246 -4.87 18.42 -6.83
C MET A 246 -4.75 19.91 -6.58
N ILE A 247 -3.54 20.44 -6.76
CA ILE A 247 -3.18 21.80 -6.37
C ILE A 247 -2.68 22.53 -7.61
N LYS A 248 -3.21 23.73 -7.85
CA LYS A 248 -2.73 24.69 -8.84
C LYS A 248 -2.44 26.00 -8.12
N ARG A 249 -1.17 26.38 -8.03
CA ARG A 249 -0.70 27.61 -7.37
C ARG A 249 0.54 28.15 -8.07
N ASP A 250 0.66 29.46 -8.23
CA ASP A 250 1.75 30.16 -8.93
C ASP A 250 2.07 29.55 -10.30
N GLY A 251 1.04 29.14 -11.04
CA GLY A 251 1.17 28.50 -12.33
C GLY A 251 1.63 27.03 -12.29
N LYS A 252 2.03 26.49 -11.14
CA LYS A 252 2.52 25.11 -10.96
C LYS A 252 1.41 24.16 -10.52
N ILE A 253 1.57 22.88 -10.84
CA ILE A 253 0.60 21.82 -10.54
C ILE A 253 1.20 20.76 -9.63
N PHE A 254 0.42 20.27 -8.67
CA PHE A 254 0.83 19.20 -7.77
C PHE A 254 -0.32 18.22 -7.55
N ILE A 255 0.02 16.93 -7.42
CA ILE A 255 -0.93 15.88 -7.07
C ILE A 255 -0.38 15.16 -5.84
N TRP A 256 -1.10 15.26 -4.72
CA TRP A 256 -0.74 14.58 -3.47
C TRP A 256 -1.72 13.46 -3.20
N SER A 257 -1.23 12.23 -3.14
CA SER A 257 -2.06 11.13 -2.67
C SER A 257 -2.33 11.25 -1.17
N ARG A 258 -3.38 10.58 -0.69
CA ARG A 258 -3.68 10.48 0.75
C ARG A 258 -2.51 9.95 1.59
N GLY A 259 -1.64 9.12 1.02
CA GLY A 259 -0.44 8.62 1.69
C GLY A 259 0.62 9.70 1.93
N GLU A 260 0.33 10.96 1.61
CA GLU A 260 1.27 12.09 1.58
C GLU A 260 2.41 11.87 0.59
N ASP A 261 2.20 11.02 -0.43
CA ASP A 261 3.15 10.89 -1.53
C ASP A 261 2.82 11.88 -2.63
N LEU A 262 3.80 12.68 -3.04
CA LEU A 262 3.73 13.49 -4.26
C LEU A 262 3.72 12.56 -5.49
N ALA A 263 2.65 12.64 -6.27
CA ALA A 263 2.35 11.73 -7.38
C ALA A 263 2.13 12.44 -8.71
N THR A 264 2.52 13.72 -8.84
CA THR A 264 2.32 14.54 -10.05
C THR A 264 2.78 13.85 -11.33
N ASP A 265 4.00 13.28 -11.32
CA ASP A 265 4.58 12.63 -12.50
C ASP A 265 3.96 11.26 -12.83
N LYS A 266 3.16 10.69 -11.92
CA LYS A 266 2.47 9.41 -12.15
C LYS A 266 1.17 9.57 -12.95
N PHE A 267 0.70 10.81 -13.10
CA PHE A 267 -0.57 11.13 -13.77
C PHE A 267 -0.41 12.27 -14.78
N PRO A 268 0.46 12.12 -15.80
CA PRO A 268 0.67 13.14 -16.83
C PRO A 268 -0.62 13.51 -17.58
N GLU A 269 -1.60 12.59 -17.66
CA GLU A 269 -2.89 12.84 -18.32
C GLU A 269 -3.75 13.85 -17.59
N LEU A 270 -3.54 14.07 -16.28
CA LEU A 270 -4.26 15.07 -15.51
C LEU A 270 -3.66 16.47 -15.68
N HIS A 271 -2.44 16.59 -16.23
CA HIS A 271 -1.74 17.87 -16.33
C HIS A 271 -2.46 18.92 -17.18
N PRO A 272 -3.08 18.60 -18.34
CA PRO A 272 -3.85 19.57 -19.12
C PRO A 272 -4.98 20.19 -18.31
N PHE A 273 -5.77 19.34 -17.63
CA PHE A 273 -6.84 19.77 -16.72
C PHE A 273 -6.30 20.68 -15.61
N LEU A 274 -5.26 20.25 -14.90
CA LEU A 274 -4.70 21.03 -13.79
C LEU A 274 -4.11 22.36 -14.23
N LYS A 275 -3.59 22.44 -15.45
CA LYS A 275 -3.06 23.69 -16.01
C LYS A 275 -4.16 24.67 -16.37
N ALA A 276 -5.35 24.19 -16.74
CA ALA A 276 -6.52 24.98 -17.09
C ALA A 276 -7.31 25.49 -15.87
N LEU A 277 -7.10 24.90 -14.68
CA LEU A 277 -7.71 25.41 -13.44
C LEU A 277 -7.27 26.85 -13.15
N PRO A 278 -8.15 27.67 -12.55
CA PRO A 278 -7.77 28.96 -11.97
C PRO A 278 -6.60 28.80 -11.00
N ASP A 279 -5.70 29.78 -11.00
CA ASP A 279 -4.57 29.76 -10.07
C ASP A 279 -5.06 29.98 -8.62
N GLY A 280 -4.44 29.29 -7.67
CA GLY A 280 -4.94 29.25 -6.28
C GLY A 280 -6.13 28.30 -6.10
N THR A 281 -6.12 27.14 -6.77
CA THR A 281 -7.17 26.13 -6.66
C THR A 281 -6.64 24.86 -6.03
N VAL A 282 -7.35 24.34 -5.01
CA VAL A 282 -7.08 23.01 -4.43
C VAL A 282 -8.35 22.18 -4.42
N LEU A 283 -8.30 21.01 -5.07
CA LEU A 283 -9.41 20.07 -5.17
C LEU A 283 -9.09 18.78 -4.43
N ASP A 284 -10.07 18.19 -3.75
CA ASP A 284 -10.00 16.85 -3.14
C ASP A 284 -10.89 15.90 -3.93
N GLY A 285 -10.35 14.76 -4.34
CA GLY A 285 -11.00 13.87 -5.27
C GLY A 285 -10.42 12.47 -5.32
N GLU A 286 -10.97 11.65 -6.20
CA GLU A 286 -10.54 10.28 -6.46
C GLU A 286 -10.01 10.15 -7.90
N ILE A 287 -8.76 9.74 -8.05
CA ILE A 287 -8.18 9.36 -9.34
C ILE A 287 -8.56 7.92 -9.63
N LEU A 288 -9.17 7.68 -10.79
CA LEU A 288 -9.71 6.39 -11.21
C LEU A 288 -9.18 6.03 -12.59
N SER A 289 -9.03 4.74 -12.86
CA SER A 289 -9.01 4.32 -14.26
C SER A 289 -10.38 4.51 -14.85
N PHE A 290 -10.48 5.09 -16.05
CA PHE A 290 -11.74 5.58 -16.59
C PHE A 290 -11.76 5.48 -18.11
N SER A 291 -12.79 4.86 -18.66
CA SER A 291 -12.92 4.64 -20.11
C SER A 291 -14.39 4.61 -20.51
N ASN A 292 -14.71 5.09 -21.72
CA ASN A 292 -16.07 5.10 -22.27
C ASN A 292 -17.11 5.74 -21.33
N GLY A 293 -16.74 6.80 -20.62
CA GLY A 293 -17.66 7.48 -19.70
C GLY A 293 -17.86 6.79 -18.35
N LEU A 294 -17.19 5.66 -18.07
CA LEU A 294 -17.38 4.88 -16.85
C LEU A 294 -16.05 4.58 -16.11
N PRO A 295 -16.09 4.44 -14.77
CA PRO A 295 -14.96 3.94 -14.01
C PRO A 295 -14.63 2.50 -14.40
N MET A 296 -13.33 2.20 -14.48
CA MET A 296 -12.80 0.86 -14.64
C MET A 296 -12.45 0.26 -13.28
N PRO A 297 -12.36 -1.08 -13.15
CA PRO A 297 -11.98 -1.67 -11.87
C PRO A 297 -10.56 -1.23 -11.45
N PHE A 298 -10.37 -1.02 -10.14
CA PHE A 298 -9.11 -0.54 -9.57
C PHE A 298 -7.89 -1.41 -9.91
N ASN A 299 -8.07 -2.70 -10.21
CA ASN A 299 -6.96 -3.56 -10.65
C ASN A 299 -6.28 -3.05 -11.93
N VAL A 300 -7.02 -2.35 -12.80
CA VAL A 300 -6.49 -1.66 -13.98
C VAL A 300 -5.57 -0.53 -13.51
N LEU A 301 -6.02 0.31 -12.58
CA LEU A 301 -5.21 1.39 -12.00
C LEU A 301 -3.97 0.85 -11.29
N GLN A 302 -4.06 -0.27 -10.58
CA GLN A 302 -2.93 -0.91 -9.89
C GLN A 302 -1.78 -1.28 -10.83
N THR A 303 -2.03 -1.54 -12.11
CA THR A 303 -0.97 -1.90 -13.08
C THR A 303 0.08 -0.79 -13.26
N ARG A 304 -0.29 0.47 -12.97
CA ARG A 304 0.56 1.65 -13.17
C ARG A 304 1.08 2.32 -11.88
N ILE A 305 0.39 2.21 -10.74
CA ILE A 305 0.74 2.94 -9.48
C ILE A 305 2.19 2.70 -9.01
N GLY A 306 2.69 1.48 -9.18
CA GLY A 306 4.03 1.06 -8.74
C GLY A 306 5.13 1.19 -9.81
N ARG A 307 4.81 1.68 -11.01
CA ARG A 307 5.78 1.78 -12.11
C ARG A 307 6.56 3.08 -11.99
N LYS A 308 7.90 2.97 -12.10
CA LYS A 308 8.79 4.15 -12.14
C LYS A 308 8.69 4.92 -13.45
N ASN A 309 8.57 4.20 -14.58
CA ASN A 309 8.44 4.77 -15.91
C ASN A 309 7.10 4.33 -16.52
N LEU A 310 6.29 5.28 -16.95
CA LEU A 310 5.02 5.03 -17.61
C LEU A 310 5.21 5.07 -19.13
N SER A 311 5.04 3.92 -19.80
CA SER A 311 5.08 3.85 -21.26
C SER A 311 3.74 4.27 -21.85
N LYS A 312 3.73 4.74 -23.11
CA LYS A 312 2.48 5.09 -23.83
C LYS A 312 1.44 3.96 -23.79
N LYS A 313 1.90 2.70 -23.87
CA LYS A 313 1.04 1.52 -23.78
C LYS A 313 0.31 1.44 -22.43
N ILE A 314 1.01 1.67 -21.31
CA ILE A 314 0.40 1.63 -19.97
C ILE A 314 -0.66 2.73 -19.82
N LEU A 315 -0.39 3.94 -20.33
CA LEU A 315 -1.35 5.06 -20.29
C LEU A 315 -2.61 4.76 -21.11
N GLN A 316 -2.47 4.03 -22.23
CA GLN A 316 -3.60 3.59 -23.06
C GLN A 316 -4.40 2.43 -22.45
N GLU A 317 -3.73 1.48 -21.79
CA GLU A 317 -4.39 0.33 -21.14
C GLU A 317 -5.05 0.68 -19.80
N SER A 318 -4.56 1.73 -19.13
CA SER A 318 -5.09 2.24 -17.86
C SER A 318 -5.24 3.77 -17.95
N PRO A 319 -6.14 4.28 -18.81
CA PRO A 319 -6.43 5.71 -18.89
C PRO A 319 -7.01 6.18 -17.57
N VAL A 320 -6.72 7.42 -17.16
CA VAL A 320 -7.18 7.97 -15.88
C VAL A 320 -8.03 9.22 -16.06
N ALA A 321 -9.01 9.34 -15.18
CA ALA A 321 -9.76 10.56 -14.95
C ALA A 321 -9.79 10.85 -13.44
N VAL A 322 -10.23 12.04 -13.08
CA VAL A 322 -10.48 12.40 -11.69
C VAL A 322 -11.95 12.73 -11.47
N ILE A 323 -12.49 12.20 -10.37
CA ILE A 323 -13.79 12.56 -9.84
C ILE A 323 -13.56 13.33 -8.54
N THR A 324 -13.71 14.65 -8.60
CA THR A 324 -13.54 15.53 -7.43
C THR A 324 -14.82 15.63 -6.63
N TYR A 325 -14.69 15.82 -5.33
CA TYR A 325 -15.83 15.88 -4.43
C TYR A 325 -15.71 16.94 -3.34
N ASP A 326 -14.59 17.67 -3.33
CA ASP A 326 -14.46 18.91 -2.57
C ASP A 326 -13.53 19.93 -3.25
N CYS A 327 -13.72 21.21 -2.90
CA CYS A 327 -12.84 22.32 -3.25
C CYS A 327 -12.42 23.01 -1.96
N LEU A 328 -11.11 23.05 -1.70
CA LEU A 328 -10.51 23.51 -0.45
C LEU A 328 -9.96 24.92 -0.54
N GLU A 329 -9.53 25.31 -1.74
CA GLU A 329 -9.01 26.63 -2.06
C GLU A 329 -9.50 27.00 -3.46
N TYR A 330 -9.86 28.28 -3.64
CA TYR A 330 -10.31 28.82 -4.91
C TYR A 330 -9.84 30.27 -5.05
N GLU A 331 -9.25 30.62 -6.19
CA GLU A 331 -8.68 31.94 -6.47
C GLU A 331 -7.73 32.46 -5.38
N GLY A 332 -7.02 31.54 -4.72
CA GLY A 332 -6.03 31.83 -3.67
C GLY A 332 -6.61 31.98 -2.26
N GLU A 333 -7.93 31.82 -2.08
CA GLU A 333 -8.57 31.84 -0.77
C GLU A 333 -8.79 30.41 -0.21
N ASP A 334 -8.34 30.15 1.02
CA ASP A 334 -8.68 28.92 1.76
C ASP A 334 -10.17 28.95 2.17
N ILE A 335 -10.99 28.14 1.51
CA ILE A 335 -12.44 28.11 1.69
C ILE A 335 -12.91 26.93 2.54
N ARG A 336 -12.02 26.21 3.23
CA ARG A 336 -12.39 25.06 4.08
C ARG A 336 -13.36 25.40 5.21
N ALA A 337 -13.38 26.67 5.63
CA ALA A 337 -14.31 27.20 6.63
C ALA A 337 -15.75 27.37 6.09
N LYS A 338 -15.95 27.40 4.76
CA LYS A 338 -17.30 27.37 4.16
C LYS A 338 -17.95 26.02 4.36
N THR A 339 -19.27 25.97 4.29
CA THR A 339 -20.06 24.73 4.37
C THR A 339 -19.86 23.84 3.15
N GLN A 340 -20.15 22.53 3.27
CA GLN A 340 -20.07 21.57 2.17
C GLN A 340 -20.93 22.01 0.98
N ALA A 341 -22.12 22.56 1.24
CA ALA A 341 -23.01 23.09 0.20
C ALA A 341 -22.39 24.25 -0.57
N GLU A 342 -21.75 25.20 0.12
CA GLU A 342 -21.08 26.34 -0.53
C GLU A 342 -19.87 25.90 -1.36
N ARG A 343 -19.02 25.01 -0.82
CA ARG A 343 -17.86 24.47 -1.57
C ARG A 343 -18.30 23.64 -2.78
N ARG A 344 -19.46 23.00 -2.70
CA ARG A 344 -20.06 22.24 -3.80
C ARG A 344 -20.46 23.12 -4.98
N VAL A 345 -21.03 24.30 -4.73
CA VAL A 345 -21.39 25.25 -5.80
C VAL A 345 -20.15 25.64 -6.61
N ILE A 346 -19.01 25.86 -5.94
CA ILE A 346 -17.74 26.18 -6.61
C ILE A 346 -17.26 25.02 -7.48
N LEU A 347 -17.37 23.77 -6.99
CA LEU A 347 -17.05 22.59 -7.80
C LEU A 347 -17.93 22.47 -9.04
N GLU A 348 -19.23 22.74 -8.91
CA GLU A 348 -20.17 22.69 -10.03
C GLU A 348 -19.84 23.75 -11.08
N GLN A 349 -19.45 24.95 -10.65
CA GLN A 349 -18.97 26.01 -11.55
C GLN A 349 -17.67 25.59 -12.27
N LEU A 350 -16.69 25.07 -11.54
CA LEU A 350 -15.44 24.55 -12.13
C LEU A 350 -15.69 23.45 -13.16
N GLN A 351 -16.71 22.61 -12.96
CA GLN A 351 -17.09 21.59 -13.94
C GLN A 351 -17.78 22.20 -15.16
N ALA A 352 -18.66 23.19 -14.98
CA ALA A 352 -19.33 23.87 -16.09
C ALA A 352 -18.32 24.57 -17.01
N ASP A 353 -17.25 25.12 -16.45
CA ASP A 353 -16.23 25.88 -17.18
C ASP A 353 -15.08 25.02 -17.73
N THR A 354 -15.09 23.70 -17.50
CA THR A 354 -13.95 22.85 -17.85
C THR A 354 -13.84 22.58 -19.35
N GLU A 355 -12.64 22.78 -19.90
CA GLU A 355 -12.30 22.35 -21.27
C GLU A 355 -11.90 20.86 -21.33
N CYS A 356 -11.86 20.16 -20.19
CA CYS A 356 -11.40 18.78 -20.06
C CYS A 356 -12.47 17.82 -19.49
N PRO A 357 -13.71 17.77 -20.02
CA PRO A 357 -14.82 17.00 -19.45
C PRO A 357 -14.56 15.48 -19.45
N ASP A 358 -13.67 15.00 -20.32
CA ASP A 358 -13.28 13.60 -20.36
C ASP A 358 -12.34 13.18 -19.22
N ILE A 359 -11.60 14.14 -18.65
CA ILE A 359 -10.57 13.91 -17.63
C ILE A 359 -11.07 14.37 -16.25
N PHE A 360 -11.83 15.45 -16.18
CA PHE A 360 -12.32 16.05 -14.95
C PHE A 360 -13.82 15.93 -14.83
N ARG A 361 -14.26 15.35 -13.71
CA ARG A 361 -15.66 15.27 -13.30
C ARG A 361 -15.76 15.62 -11.83
N ILE A 362 -16.96 15.99 -11.40
CA ILE A 362 -17.29 16.03 -9.98
C ILE A 362 -18.14 14.81 -9.64
N SER A 363 -18.10 14.40 -8.37
CA SER A 363 -18.89 13.29 -7.87
C SER A 363 -20.38 13.63 -7.97
N THR A 364 -21.14 12.81 -8.69
CA THR A 364 -22.58 13.01 -8.86
C THR A 364 -23.30 12.83 -7.54
N LEU A 365 -24.18 13.77 -7.20
CA LEU A 365 -25.03 13.64 -6.02
C LEU A 365 -26.13 12.60 -6.29
N ILE A 366 -26.24 11.63 -5.40
CA ILE A 366 -27.32 10.65 -5.39
C ILE A 366 -28.56 11.34 -4.84
N LYS A 367 -29.66 11.32 -5.60
CA LYS A 367 -30.96 11.81 -5.14
C LYS A 367 -31.62 10.76 -4.25
N PHE A 368 -32.03 11.16 -3.06
CA PHE A 368 -32.78 10.33 -2.11
C PHE A 368 -33.65 11.23 -1.22
N ASP A 369 -34.77 10.68 -0.77
CA ASP A 369 -35.76 11.32 0.11
C ASP A 369 -35.81 10.67 1.49
N SER A 370 -35.39 9.40 1.59
CA SER A 370 -35.33 8.61 2.82
C SER A 370 -34.07 7.75 2.88
N TRP A 371 -33.69 7.32 4.08
CA TRP A 371 -32.58 6.37 4.28
C TRP A 371 -32.86 5.02 3.63
N THR A 372 -34.13 4.59 3.57
CA THR A 372 -34.56 3.35 2.90
C THR A 372 -34.31 3.42 1.39
N THR A 373 -34.68 4.54 0.74
CA THR A 373 -34.38 4.76 -0.68
C THR A 373 -32.87 4.72 -0.92
N LEU A 374 -32.09 5.36 -0.05
CA LEU A 374 -30.63 5.38 -0.18
C LEU A 374 -30.00 4.00 0.06
N GLU A 375 -30.57 3.19 0.95
CA GLU A 375 -30.15 1.81 1.16
C GLU A 375 -30.31 0.97 -0.11
N THR A 376 -31.44 1.09 -0.81
CA THR A 376 -31.67 0.41 -2.09
C THR A 376 -30.69 0.90 -3.17
N VAL A 377 -30.46 2.22 -3.27
CA VAL A 377 -29.46 2.75 -4.23
C VAL A 377 -28.06 2.24 -3.92
N ARG A 378 -27.69 2.11 -2.64
CA ARG A 378 -26.38 1.57 -2.23
C ARG A 378 -26.12 0.17 -2.77
N GLU A 379 -27.14 -0.66 -2.99
CA GLU A 379 -26.99 -2.00 -3.57
C GLU A 379 -26.47 -1.95 -5.02
N GLN A 380 -26.66 -0.84 -5.72
CA GLN A 380 -26.14 -0.60 -7.07
C GLN A 380 -24.64 -0.24 -7.11
N SER A 381 -23.98 -0.09 -5.95
CA SER A 381 -22.57 0.33 -5.88
C SER A 381 -21.65 -0.52 -6.76
N ARG A 382 -21.88 -1.84 -6.85
CA ARG A 382 -21.07 -2.75 -7.68
C ARG A 382 -21.23 -2.44 -9.17
N ALA A 383 -22.45 -2.20 -9.63
CA ALA A 383 -22.73 -1.83 -11.02
C ALA A 383 -22.07 -0.48 -11.38
N MET A 384 -21.97 0.42 -10.41
CA MET A 384 -21.28 1.71 -10.54
C MET A 384 -19.76 1.62 -10.29
N MET A 385 -19.20 0.43 -10.07
CA MET A 385 -17.78 0.23 -9.74
C MET A 385 -17.32 1.02 -8.50
N ALA A 386 -18.23 1.21 -7.55
CA ALA A 386 -18.04 1.90 -6.29
C ALA A 386 -18.07 0.91 -5.09
N GLU A 387 -17.43 1.29 -3.99
CA GLU A 387 -17.37 0.51 -2.75
C GLU A 387 -18.60 0.69 -1.84
N GLY A 388 -19.52 1.59 -2.19
CA GLY A 388 -20.61 2.02 -1.32
C GLY A 388 -20.98 3.48 -1.56
N ILE A 389 -21.46 4.13 -0.50
CA ILE A 389 -21.85 5.54 -0.50
C ILE A 389 -21.02 6.33 0.52
N MET A 390 -20.63 7.55 0.15
CA MET A 390 -20.14 8.58 1.05
C MET A 390 -21.31 9.48 1.45
N LEU A 391 -21.50 9.67 2.74
CA LEU A 391 -22.48 10.61 3.31
C LEU A 391 -21.73 11.81 3.87
N LYS A 392 -22.14 13.02 3.46
CA LYS A 392 -21.56 14.27 3.94
C LYS A 392 -22.66 15.19 4.43
N ARG A 393 -22.49 15.78 5.61
CA ARG A 393 -23.44 16.76 6.15
C ARG A 393 -23.29 18.08 5.39
N LYS A 394 -24.40 18.62 4.85
CA LYS A 394 -24.39 19.80 3.96
C LYS A 394 -23.83 21.06 4.61
N ASN A 395 -24.07 21.23 5.91
CA ASN A 395 -23.64 22.40 6.68
C ASN A 395 -22.25 22.23 7.33
N ALA A 396 -21.56 21.11 7.09
CA ALA A 396 -20.25 20.87 7.68
C ALA A 396 -19.13 21.63 6.97
N THR A 397 -18.20 22.18 7.75
CA THR A 397 -16.93 22.68 7.23
C THR A 397 -15.97 21.53 6.93
N TYR A 398 -14.92 21.78 6.15
CA TYR A 398 -13.90 20.77 5.90
C TYR A 398 -13.00 20.63 7.13
N GLN A 399 -12.98 19.44 7.73
CA GLN A 399 -12.24 19.17 8.97
C GLN A 399 -10.89 18.49 8.70
N VAL A 400 -10.06 18.37 9.73
CA VAL A 400 -8.75 17.72 9.64
C VAL A 400 -8.75 16.37 10.35
N GLY A 401 -8.21 15.36 9.67
CA GLY A 401 -8.05 14.01 10.21
C GLY A 401 -9.38 13.28 10.30
N ARG A 402 -9.48 12.28 11.18
CA ARG A 402 -10.73 11.54 11.35
C ARG A 402 -11.58 12.22 12.42
N ARG A 403 -12.68 12.87 12.01
CA ARG A 403 -13.67 13.47 12.90
C ARG A 403 -15.01 12.75 12.73
N ARG A 404 -15.61 12.36 13.85
CA ARG A 404 -16.92 11.69 13.86
C ARG A 404 -18.00 12.76 13.77
N GLY A 405 -19.01 12.54 12.95
CA GLY A 405 -20.18 13.42 12.87
C GLY A 405 -20.51 13.82 11.45
N ASP A 406 -19.56 14.34 10.66
CA ASP A 406 -19.92 15.02 9.41
C ASP A 406 -19.72 14.19 8.14
N TRP A 407 -18.76 13.27 8.12
CA TRP A 407 -18.45 12.42 6.95
C TRP A 407 -18.49 10.94 7.34
N TRP A 408 -19.32 10.17 6.63
CA TRP A 408 -19.48 8.74 6.84
C TRP A 408 -19.28 7.95 5.54
N LYS A 409 -18.79 6.72 5.66
CA LYS A 409 -18.75 5.74 4.58
C LYS A 409 -19.70 4.60 4.90
N TRP A 410 -20.68 4.39 4.01
CA TRP A 410 -21.64 3.31 4.07
C TRP A 410 -21.30 2.30 2.97
N LYS A 411 -20.41 1.36 3.30
CA LYS A 411 -19.89 0.37 2.35
C LYS A 411 -20.92 -0.72 2.07
N ILE A 412 -20.81 -1.36 0.90
CA ILE A 412 -21.45 -2.65 0.65
C ILE A 412 -20.68 -3.78 1.33
N ASP A 413 -21.35 -4.89 1.60
CA ASP A 413 -20.70 -6.06 2.17
C ASP A 413 -19.77 -6.72 1.14
N PRO A 414 -18.62 -7.26 1.56
CA PRO A 414 -17.77 -8.05 0.67
C PRO A 414 -18.56 -9.26 0.15
N LEU A 415 -18.21 -9.74 -1.04
CA LEU A 415 -18.65 -11.07 -1.45
C LEU A 415 -17.93 -12.08 -0.55
N SER A 416 -18.60 -13.18 -0.22
CA SER A 416 -18.05 -14.20 0.67
C SER A 416 -18.28 -15.60 0.11
N ILE A 417 -17.32 -16.48 0.37
CA ILE A 417 -17.38 -17.91 0.05
C ILE A 417 -16.85 -18.70 1.25
N ASP A 418 -17.59 -19.72 1.66
CA ASP A 418 -17.11 -20.70 2.63
C ASP A 418 -16.19 -21.70 1.94
N ALA A 419 -14.96 -21.80 2.41
CA ALA A 419 -13.92 -22.59 1.75
C ALA A 419 -13.09 -23.43 2.72
N VAL A 420 -12.58 -24.55 2.21
CA VAL A 420 -11.75 -25.49 2.96
C VAL A 420 -10.28 -25.09 2.85
N MET A 421 -9.58 -25.05 3.99
CA MET A 421 -8.13 -24.87 4.01
C MET A 421 -7.43 -26.16 3.59
N ILE A 422 -6.57 -26.08 2.56
CA ILE A 422 -5.87 -27.25 1.99
C ILE A 422 -4.34 -27.15 2.02
N TYR A 423 -3.79 -25.94 2.05
CA TYR A 423 -2.37 -25.72 2.25
C TYR A 423 -2.11 -24.62 3.27
N ALA A 424 -0.98 -24.75 3.95
CA ALA A 424 -0.47 -23.72 4.83
C ALA A 424 1.04 -23.53 4.60
N GLN A 425 1.48 -22.29 4.58
CA GLN A 425 2.88 -21.92 4.40
C GLN A 425 3.36 -21.12 5.61
N LYS A 426 4.62 -21.35 6.01
CA LYS A 426 5.27 -20.52 7.01
C LYS A 426 5.28 -19.05 6.58
N GLY A 427 5.04 -18.16 7.53
CA GLY A 427 5.18 -16.72 7.32
C GLY A 427 6.64 -16.31 7.07
N HIS A 428 6.85 -15.01 6.95
CA HIS A 428 8.19 -14.42 6.86
C HIS A 428 8.43 -13.45 8.02
N GLY A 429 9.70 -13.17 8.33
CA GLY A 429 10.09 -12.24 9.39
C GLY A 429 9.55 -12.68 10.75
N ARG A 430 8.85 -11.78 11.45
CA ARG A 430 8.35 -12.01 12.82
C ARG A 430 7.40 -13.21 12.98
N ARG A 431 6.84 -13.72 11.88
CA ARG A 431 5.94 -14.90 11.84
C ARG A 431 6.59 -16.10 11.13
N ALA A 432 7.91 -16.15 11.00
CA ALA A 432 8.63 -17.23 10.31
C ALA A 432 8.38 -18.63 10.92
N ASP A 433 8.07 -18.69 12.23
CA ASP A 433 7.79 -19.94 12.93
C ASP A 433 6.32 -20.38 12.89
N LEU A 434 5.44 -19.55 12.34
CA LEU A 434 4.00 -19.80 12.29
C LEU A 434 3.53 -20.02 10.86
N TYR A 435 2.61 -20.97 10.68
CA TYR A 435 1.85 -21.08 9.45
C TYR A 435 0.78 -19.99 9.41
N THR A 436 0.98 -18.99 8.55
CA THR A 436 0.14 -17.78 8.50
C THR A 436 -0.38 -17.46 7.09
N ASP A 437 0.10 -18.20 6.10
CA ASP A 437 -0.26 -18.07 4.71
C ASP A 437 -1.07 -19.30 4.27
N TYR A 438 -2.39 -19.15 4.15
CA TYR A 438 -3.30 -20.28 3.92
C TYR A 438 -3.84 -20.28 2.49
N THR A 439 -3.94 -21.46 1.89
CA THR A 439 -4.60 -21.65 0.59
C THR A 439 -5.94 -22.35 0.80
N PHE A 440 -6.97 -21.76 0.20
CA PHE A 440 -8.35 -22.17 0.31
C PHE A 440 -8.85 -22.77 -1.00
N ALA A 441 -9.73 -23.77 -0.87
CA ALA A 441 -10.34 -24.50 -1.96
C ALA A 441 -11.87 -24.60 -1.79
N VAL A 442 -12.54 -24.68 -2.93
CA VAL A 442 -13.97 -24.98 -3.06
C VAL A 442 -14.15 -26.34 -3.73
N TRP A 443 -15.32 -26.94 -3.61
CA TRP A 443 -15.63 -28.23 -4.23
C TRP A 443 -15.90 -28.09 -5.73
N ASP A 444 -15.30 -28.97 -6.54
CA ASP A 444 -15.61 -29.19 -7.95
C ASP A 444 -15.88 -30.69 -8.12
N GLY A 445 -17.17 -31.05 -8.03
CA GLY A 445 -17.57 -32.43 -7.75
C GLY A 445 -16.91 -32.94 -6.46
N ASP A 446 -16.20 -34.06 -6.56
CA ASP A 446 -15.54 -34.70 -5.40
C ASP A 446 -14.13 -34.18 -5.12
N LYS A 447 -13.68 -33.10 -5.80
CA LYS A 447 -12.32 -32.58 -5.69
C LYS A 447 -12.32 -31.17 -5.11
N LEU A 448 -11.38 -30.90 -4.22
CA LEU A 448 -11.10 -29.54 -3.75
C LEU A 448 -10.16 -28.83 -4.73
N VAL A 449 -10.63 -27.72 -5.30
CA VAL A 449 -9.88 -26.90 -6.25
C VAL A 449 -9.43 -25.60 -5.58
N PRO A 450 -8.12 -25.33 -5.47
CA PRO A 450 -7.62 -24.08 -4.90
C PRO A 450 -8.08 -22.87 -5.72
N PHE A 451 -8.57 -21.83 -5.04
CA PHE A 451 -9.02 -20.59 -5.69
C PHE A 451 -8.47 -19.31 -5.03
N ALA A 452 -8.04 -19.38 -3.76
CA ALA A 452 -7.59 -18.20 -3.03
C ALA A 452 -6.44 -18.52 -2.08
N LYS A 453 -5.56 -17.53 -1.87
CA LYS A 453 -4.61 -17.49 -0.76
C LYS A 453 -4.95 -16.29 0.11
N ALA A 454 -5.07 -16.48 1.42
CA ALA A 454 -5.28 -15.39 2.36
C ALA A 454 -4.37 -15.54 3.59
N TYR A 455 -3.97 -14.39 4.14
CA TYR A 455 -2.97 -14.27 5.21
C TYR A 455 -3.39 -13.28 6.30
N SER A 456 -4.61 -12.75 6.20
CA SER A 456 -5.15 -11.74 7.11
C SER A 456 -6.59 -12.07 7.49
N GLY A 457 -7.04 -11.55 8.62
CA GLY A 457 -8.40 -11.72 9.12
C GLY A 457 -8.54 -12.59 10.37
N LEU A 458 -7.48 -13.30 10.76
CA LEU A 458 -7.43 -14.04 12.02
C LEU A 458 -6.75 -13.22 13.11
N THR A 459 -7.26 -13.35 14.33
CA THR A 459 -6.60 -12.89 15.56
C THR A 459 -5.35 -13.72 15.86
N ASP A 460 -4.41 -13.20 16.66
CA ASP A 460 -3.22 -13.97 17.05
C ASP A 460 -3.58 -15.28 17.78
N GLN A 461 -4.69 -15.29 18.53
CA GLN A 461 -5.20 -16.51 19.19
C GLN A 461 -5.66 -17.56 18.16
N GLU A 462 -6.39 -17.14 17.13
CA GLU A 462 -6.82 -18.04 16.05
C GLU A 462 -5.64 -18.53 15.22
N ILE A 463 -4.68 -17.66 14.89
CA ILE A 463 -3.45 -18.04 14.18
C ILE A 463 -2.72 -19.18 14.91
N ASN A 464 -2.56 -19.08 16.24
CA ASN A 464 -1.91 -20.12 17.03
C ASN A 464 -2.67 -21.46 16.99
N LYS A 465 -4.02 -21.42 16.98
CA LYS A 465 -4.84 -22.63 16.85
C LYS A 465 -4.71 -23.27 15.47
N VAL A 466 -4.72 -22.47 14.41
CA VAL A 466 -4.53 -22.97 13.03
C VAL A 466 -3.11 -23.54 12.87
N ASP A 467 -2.09 -22.86 13.38
CA ASP A 467 -0.70 -23.35 13.37
C ASP A 467 -0.56 -24.71 14.09
N TYR A 468 -1.18 -24.85 15.26
CA TYR A 468 -1.25 -26.12 16.00
C TYR A 468 -1.91 -27.23 15.17
N PHE A 469 -3.03 -26.92 14.48
CA PHE A 469 -3.70 -27.85 13.58
C PHE A 469 -2.78 -28.27 12.43
N VAL A 470 -2.14 -27.31 11.74
CA VAL A 470 -1.24 -27.57 10.60
C VAL A 470 -0.11 -28.50 11.01
N LYS A 471 0.52 -28.24 12.17
CA LYS A 471 1.63 -29.07 12.69
C LYS A 471 1.22 -30.52 12.96
N ARG A 472 -0.02 -30.78 13.36
CA ARG A 472 -0.55 -32.13 13.66
C ARG A 472 -1.20 -32.84 12.47
N ASN A 473 -1.67 -32.09 11.49
CA ASN A 473 -2.47 -32.61 10.38
C ASN A 473 -1.78 -32.40 9.02
N THR A 474 -0.46 -32.27 9.00
CA THR A 474 0.34 -32.24 7.76
C THR A 474 0.30 -33.62 7.11
N LEU A 475 -0.04 -33.67 5.83
CA LEU A 475 0.01 -34.86 4.99
C LEU A 475 1.33 -34.93 4.21
N GLU A 476 1.73 -33.81 3.61
CA GLU A 476 2.92 -33.73 2.75
C GLU A 476 3.69 -32.43 3.01
N LYS A 477 5.01 -32.46 2.78
CA LYS A 477 5.92 -31.32 2.92
C LYS A 477 6.56 -30.98 1.58
N PHE A 478 6.40 -29.74 1.13
CA PHE A 478 7.05 -29.18 -0.05
C PHE A 478 7.78 -27.89 0.33
N GLY A 479 9.04 -28.02 0.77
CA GLY A 479 9.82 -26.90 1.30
C GLY A 479 9.09 -26.22 2.49
N PRO A 480 8.73 -24.93 2.40
CA PRO A 480 8.00 -24.21 3.46
C PRO A 480 6.49 -24.46 3.45
N VAL A 481 5.96 -25.13 2.43
CA VAL A 481 4.52 -25.40 2.27
C VAL A 481 4.18 -26.77 2.87
N ARG A 482 3.00 -26.85 3.50
CA ARG A 482 2.40 -28.07 4.01
C ARG A 482 1.06 -28.28 3.32
N THR A 483 0.87 -29.49 2.79
CA THR A 483 -0.48 -30.01 2.52
C THR A 483 -1.06 -30.45 3.84
N VAL A 484 -2.28 -30.04 4.16
CA VAL A 484 -2.94 -30.42 5.41
C VAL A 484 -4.19 -31.26 5.13
N LYS A 485 -4.64 -32.01 6.13
CA LYS A 485 -5.94 -32.67 6.09
C LYS A 485 -7.02 -31.60 5.84
N PRO A 486 -7.82 -31.71 4.76
CA PRO A 486 -8.90 -30.78 4.48
C PRO A 486 -9.99 -30.99 5.53
N GLU A 487 -10.12 -30.05 6.46
CA GLU A 487 -11.05 -30.15 7.60
C GLU A 487 -11.53 -28.78 8.05
N LEU A 488 -10.62 -27.80 8.16
CA LEU A 488 -10.98 -26.46 8.61
C LEU A 488 -11.67 -25.67 7.50
N VAL A 489 -12.84 -25.09 7.83
CA VAL A 489 -13.65 -24.24 6.94
C VAL A 489 -13.58 -22.79 7.40
N PHE A 490 -13.41 -21.89 6.45
CA PHE A 490 -13.32 -20.45 6.69
C PHE A 490 -14.22 -19.71 5.72
N GLU A 491 -14.83 -18.63 6.21
CA GLU A 491 -15.54 -17.68 5.37
C GLU A 491 -14.51 -16.70 4.79
N ILE A 492 -14.37 -16.70 3.47
CA ILE A 492 -13.39 -15.88 2.73
C ILE A 492 -14.13 -14.74 2.06
N GLY A 493 -13.87 -13.53 2.54
CA GLY A 493 -14.39 -12.29 2.00
C GLY A 493 -13.48 -11.72 0.92
N PHE A 494 -14.04 -11.17 -0.14
CA PHE A 494 -13.31 -10.53 -1.24
C PHE A 494 -14.09 -9.36 -1.83
N GLU A 495 -13.37 -8.44 -2.46
CA GLU A 495 -13.96 -7.22 -3.01
C GLU A 495 -14.46 -7.41 -4.45
N GLY A 496 -13.82 -8.31 -5.20
CA GLY A 496 -14.19 -8.64 -6.56
C GLY A 496 -13.61 -9.97 -7.02
N ILE A 497 -14.10 -10.44 -8.16
CA ILE A 497 -13.82 -11.76 -8.73
C ILE A 497 -13.64 -11.62 -10.25
N ASN A 498 -12.65 -12.30 -10.82
CA ASN A 498 -12.34 -12.22 -12.26
C ASN A 498 -12.02 -13.60 -12.84
N LYS A 499 -12.29 -13.76 -14.14
CA LYS A 499 -11.82 -14.92 -14.93
C LYS A 499 -10.29 -14.90 -15.00
N SER A 500 -9.66 -16.06 -14.90
CA SER A 500 -8.20 -16.19 -14.88
C SER A 500 -7.73 -17.49 -15.53
N THR A 501 -6.89 -17.38 -16.56
CA THR A 501 -6.25 -18.53 -17.22
C THR A 501 -5.09 -19.13 -16.42
N ARG A 502 -4.58 -18.43 -15.41
CA ARG A 502 -3.42 -18.85 -14.60
C ARG A 502 -3.78 -19.81 -13.45
N HIS A 503 -5.00 -19.77 -12.95
CA HIS A 503 -5.43 -20.49 -11.75
C HIS A 503 -6.24 -21.71 -12.14
N LYS A 504 -6.07 -22.84 -11.43
CA LYS A 504 -6.79 -24.10 -11.73
C LYS A 504 -8.31 -23.94 -11.60
N SER A 505 -8.78 -23.09 -10.69
CA SER A 505 -10.18 -22.72 -10.55
C SER A 505 -10.74 -21.92 -11.73
N GLY A 506 -9.88 -21.39 -12.61
CA GLY A 506 -10.27 -20.42 -13.63
C GLY A 506 -10.58 -19.04 -13.07
N ILE A 507 -10.30 -18.78 -11.78
CA ILE A 507 -10.77 -17.59 -11.05
C ILE A 507 -9.61 -16.92 -10.29
N ALA A 508 -9.63 -15.59 -10.25
CA ALA A 508 -8.76 -14.77 -9.41
C ALA A 508 -9.60 -13.82 -8.55
N LEU A 509 -9.38 -13.86 -7.23
CA LEU A 509 -10.03 -12.97 -6.27
C LEU A 509 -9.22 -11.69 -6.04
N ARG A 510 -9.94 -10.60 -5.78
CA ARG A 510 -9.36 -9.33 -5.32
C ARG A 510 -9.49 -9.18 -3.81
N PHE A 511 -8.34 -8.97 -3.17
CA PHE A 511 -8.19 -8.81 -1.72
C PHE A 511 -8.92 -9.88 -0.89
N PRO A 512 -8.68 -11.19 -1.15
CA PRO A 512 -9.22 -12.24 -0.32
C PRO A 512 -8.69 -12.10 1.12
N ARG A 513 -9.59 -12.12 2.08
CA ARG A 513 -9.31 -12.10 3.52
C ARG A 513 -10.21 -13.08 4.24
N ILE A 514 -9.75 -13.56 5.38
CA ILE A 514 -10.58 -14.42 6.24
C ILE A 514 -11.54 -13.49 6.98
N LEU A 515 -12.85 -13.73 6.87
CA LEU A 515 -13.85 -13.00 7.67
C LEU A 515 -14.00 -13.67 9.03
N ARG A 516 -14.08 -15.00 9.05
CA ARG A 516 -14.12 -15.80 10.28
C ARG A 516 -13.83 -17.27 10.02
N TRP A 517 -13.46 -17.98 11.07
CA TRP A 517 -13.39 -19.44 11.09
C TRP A 517 -14.79 -20.03 11.35
N ARG A 518 -15.31 -20.79 10.37
CA ARG A 518 -16.60 -21.46 10.42
C ARG A 518 -16.54 -22.77 11.20
N HIS A 519 -16.49 -22.66 12.52
CA HIS A 519 -16.55 -23.81 13.43
C HIS A 519 -17.89 -24.54 13.37
N ASP A 520 -18.91 -23.88 12.83
CA ASP A 520 -20.27 -24.37 12.62
C ASP A 520 -20.42 -25.23 11.37
N LYS A 521 -19.45 -25.21 10.44
CA LYS A 521 -19.52 -25.95 9.17
C LYS A 521 -18.48 -27.06 9.09
N LYS A 522 -18.89 -28.20 8.53
CA LYS A 522 -17.99 -29.25 8.06
C LYS A 522 -17.48 -28.93 6.65
N LYS A 523 -16.37 -29.55 6.26
CA LYS A 523 -15.76 -29.34 4.94
C LYS A 523 -16.71 -29.63 3.79
N GLU A 524 -17.60 -30.62 3.92
CA GLU A 524 -18.58 -30.99 2.89
C GLU A 524 -19.63 -29.89 2.64
N GLU A 525 -19.77 -28.94 3.59
CA GLU A 525 -20.71 -27.81 3.52
C GLU A 525 -20.04 -26.52 3.02
N ALA A 526 -18.78 -26.60 2.59
CA ALA A 526 -18.10 -25.52 1.89
C ALA A 526 -18.70 -25.34 0.49
N ASP A 527 -18.58 -24.12 -0.05
CA ASP A 527 -19.14 -23.78 -1.35
C ASP A 527 -18.43 -24.51 -2.50
N THR A 528 -19.08 -24.49 -3.66
CA THR A 528 -18.59 -25.12 -4.87
C THR A 528 -17.98 -24.11 -5.84
N LEU A 529 -17.23 -24.64 -6.82
CA LEU A 529 -16.71 -23.86 -7.93
C LEU A 529 -17.84 -23.26 -8.79
N GLU A 530 -19.01 -23.90 -8.82
CA GLU A 530 -20.20 -23.37 -9.48
C GLU A 530 -20.71 -22.12 -8.77
N THR A 531 -20.84 -22.16 -7.43
CA THR A 531 -21.19 -20.98 -6.62
C THR A 531 -20.21 -19.83 -6.89
N LEU A 532 -18.91 -20.14 -6.94
CA LEU A 532 -17.87 -19.14 -7.22
C LEU A 532 -18.01 -18.55 -8.64
N LYS A 533 -18.32 -19.38 -9.65
CA LYS A 533 -18.52 -18.93 -11.05
C LYS A 533 -19.79 -18.09 -11.21
N ALA A 534 -20.85 -18.39 -10.48
CA ALA A 534 -22.08 -17.59 -10.51
C ALA A 534 -21.85 -16.14 -10.07
N LEU A 535 -20.81 -15.88 -9.27
CA LEU A 535 -20.42 -14.53 -8.86
C LEU A 535 -19.65 -13.73 -9.93
N LEU A 536 -19.22 -14.36 -11.04
CA LEU A 536 -18.50 -13.66 -12.12
C LEU A 536 -19.42 -12.78 -12.97
N ASP A 537 -20.69 -13.17 -13.11
CA ASP A 537 -21.67 -12.51 -13.96
C ASP A 537 -22.88 -12.09 -13.10
N PRO A 538 -22.80 -10.98 -12.33
CA PRO A 538 -23.99 -10.46 -11.67
C PRO A 538 -25.00 -10.08 -12.76
N VAL A 539 -26.20 -10.65 -12.67
CA VAL A 539 -27.33 -10.50 -13.59
C VAL A 539 -27.32 -9.15 -14.31
N THR A 540 -27.31 -9.24 -15.65
CA THR A 540 -27.49 -8.13 -16.60
C THR A 540 -28.55 -7.14 -16.12
N THR A 541 -28.19 -5.85 -16.14
CA THR A 541 -29.09 -4.71 -16.03
C THR A 541 -30.35 -4.96 -16.88
N PRO A 542 -31.57 -4.65 -16.39
CA PRO A 542 -32.72 -4.55 -17.27
C PRO A 542 -32.39 -3.55 -18.38
N SER A 543 -32.60 -3.98 -19.62
CA SER A 543 -32.53 -3.14 -20.81
C SER A 543 -33.37 -1.88 -20.62
N ASP A 544 -32.85 -0.77 -21.15
CA ASP A 544 -33.50 0.52 -21.34
C ASP A 544 -35.03 0.46 -21.35
N GLY A 545 -35.63 1.14 -20.37
CA GLY A 545 -37.06 1.40 -20.27
C GLY A 545 -37.26 2.68 -19.47
N GLU A 546 -37.27 3.79 -20.20
CA GLU A 546 -37.87 5.10 -19.88
C GLU A 546 -38.06 5.48 -18.40
N VAL A 547 -37.23 6.44 -17.91
CA VAL A 547 -37.67 7.62 -17.14
C VAL A 547 -36.78 8.81 -17.48
#